data_AF-A0A968DHS6-F1
#
_entry.id   AF-A0A968DHS6-F1
#
_cell.length_a   1.000
_cell.length_b   1.000
_cell.length_c   1.000
_cell.angle_alpha   90.00
_cell.angle_beta   90.00
_cell.angle_gamma   90.00
#
_symmetry.space_group_name_H-M   'P 1'
#
loop_
_entity.id
_entity.type
_entity.pdbx_description
1 polymer ?
#
loop_
_entity_poly.entity_id
_entity_poly.type
_entity_poly.pdbx_seq_one_letter_code
_entity_poly.pdbx_strand_id
1 'polypeptide(L)'
;MSNNDNLFEDNVEFEPTAVNLGTRRVTKLPKAKFPNADAIVHEGLLKSRRSPEAVDIMLVNPPTPDGGLWIRTQHRVGRRTRENMVWPQVSLAQMAALLHPTYTVKVVDANAERMSWPEFTKLLDKYQPKYYLTQLTAPTLENDMYGVFLAKSRGAKTIAFGTHITPIPVETMRSYPALDIGLVGE
;
A
#
# COMPACT_ATOMS: atom_id res chain seq x y z
N MET A 1 7.33 96.80 18.84
CA MET A 1 8.49 95.98 19.29
C MET A 1 7.90 94.89 20.17
N SER A 2 8.00 93.61 19.89
CA SER A 2 8.75 92.85 18.90
C SER A 2 8.17 91.43 18.88
N ASN A 3 8.06 90.87 17.68
CA ASN A 3 8.20 89.46 17.31
C ASN A 3 8.63 88.47 18.40
N ASN A 4 7.95 87.33 18.45
CA ASN A 4 8.49 86.01 18.08
C ASN A 4 7.37 84.98 18.29
N ASP A 5 6.82 84.39 17.24
CA ASP A 5 7.36 83.20 16.55
C ASP A 5 7.58 82.03 17.51
N ASN A 6 6.56 81.18 17.63
CA ASN A 6 6.77 79.76 17.78
C ASN A 6 6.02 79.05 16.65
N LEU A 7 6.81 78.77 15.63
CA LEU A 7 6.58 77.92 14.50
C LEU A 7 6.33 76.47 14.97
N PHE A 8 5.71 75.69 14.07
CA PHE A 8 5.50 74.23 14.12
C PHE A 8 4.19 73.74 14.76
N GLU A 9 3.05 74.17 14.21
CA GLU A 9 1.88 73.29 14.09
C GLU A 9 1.97 72.54 12.74
N ASP A 10 2.73 71.45 12.71
CA ASP A 10 2.63 70.47 11.62
C ASP A 10 1.31 69.70 11.81
N ASN A 11 0.24 70.25 11.23
CA ASN A 11 -1.01 69.56 10.99
C ASN A 11 -0.77 68.44 9.96
N VAL A 12 -0.27 67.29 10.42
CA VAL A 12 -0.35 66.06 9.65
C VAL A 12 -1.76 65.52 9.82
N GLU A 13 -2.63 65.83 8.86
CA GLU A 13 -3.93 65.19 8.71
C GLU A 13 -3.74 63.67 8.71
N PHE A 14 -4.29 63.01 9.73
CA PHE A 14 -4.31 61.57 9.82
C PHE A 14 -5.31 61.06 8.78
N GLU A 15 -4.83 60.72 7.58
CA GLU A 15 -5.57 59.99 6.55
C GLU A 15 -6.19 58.72 7.18
N PRO A 16 -7.52 58.63 7.36
CA PRO A 16 -8.15 57.52 8.08
C PRO A 16 -8.38 56.31 7.17
N THR A 17 -7.49 56.08 6.20
CA THR A 17 -7.66 55.04 5.17
C THR A 17 -7.05 53.68 5.56
N ALA A 18 -6.52 53.53 6.77
CA ALA A 18 -6.20 52.22 7.33
C ALA A 18 -7.37 51.68 8.17
N VAL A 19 -8.45 51.27 7.51
CA VAL A 19 -9.54 50.53 8.18
C VAL A 19 -8.95 49.22 8.73
N ASN A 20 -8.86 49.09 10.05
CA ASN A 20 -8.43 47.85 10.69
C ASN A 20 -9.44 46.73 10.36
N LEU A 21 -9.09 45.86 9.41
CA LEU A 21 -9.95 44.77 8.95
C LEU A 21 -10.15 43.67 10.01
N GLY A 22 -9.38 43.70 11.11
CA GLY A 22 -9.43 42.72 12.21
C GLY A 22 -10.58 42.90 13.20
N THR A 23 -11.35 44.00 13.11
CA THR A 23 -12.52 44.25 13.99
C THR A 23 -13.85 43.71 13.42
N ARG A 24 -13.83 43.07 12.24
CA ARG A 24 -15.03 42.45 11.68
C ARG A 24 -15.35 41.16 12.43
N ARG A 25 -16.62 40.98 12.84
CA ARG A 25 -17.12 39.73 13.40
C ARG A 25 -16.81 38.59 12.42
N VAL A 26 -16.05 37.58 12.84
CA VAL A 26 -15.81 36.38 12.03
C VAL A 26 -17.16 35.72 11.79
N THR A 27 -17.64 35.78 10.55
CA THR A 27 -18.89 35.13 10.15
C THR A 27 -18.74 33.64 10.39
N LYS A 28 -19.67 33.03 11.14
CA LYS A 28 -19.67 31.57 11.30
C LYS A 28 -19.85 30.94 9.91
N LEU A 29 -18.80 30.30 9.41
CA LEU A 29 -18.88 29.53 8.18
C LEU A 29 -19.89 28.39 8.38
N PRO A 30 -20.80 28.16 7.42
CA PRO A 30 -21.68 27.01 7.48
C PRO A 30 -20.84 25.73 7.50
N LYS A 31 -21.25 24.75 8.32
CA LYS A 31 -20.58 23.45 8.36
C LYS A 31 -20.63 22.81 6.97
N ALA A 32 -19.49 22.34 6.50
CA ALA A 32 -19.42 21.61 5.23
C ALA A 32 -20.35 20.38 5.29
N LYS A 33 -21.17 20.20 4.26
CA LYS A 33 -22.07 19.05 4.09
C LYS A 33 -21.51 18.17 2.97
N PHE A 34 -20.52 17.36 3.30
CA PHE A 34 -19.97 16.40 2.34
C PHE A 34 -20.93 15.20 2.20
N PRO A 35 -21.25 14.75 0.97
CA PRO A 35 -22.01 13.53 0.79
C PRO A 35 -21.18 12.31 1.24
N ASN A 36 -21.82 11.35 1.92
CA ASN A 36 -21.24 10.06 2.28
C ASN A 36 -21.86 8.97 1.39
N ALA A 37 -21.03 8.17 0.73
CA ALA A 37 -21.46 7.10 -0.18
C ALA A 37 -21.16 5.69 0.37
N ASP A 38 -20.71 5.56 1.61
CA ASP A 38 -20.16 4.33 2.17
C ASP A 38 -21.16 3.17 2.10
N ALA A 39 -22.43 3.44 2.45
CA ALA A 39 -23.48 2.42 2.43
C ALA A 39 -23.76 1.88 1.02
N ILE A 40 -23.80 2.78 0.03
CA ILE A 40 -24.06 2.43 -1.38
C ILE A 40 -22.90 1.59 -1.93
N VAL A 41 -21.66 2.02 -1.65
CA VAL A 41 -20.46 1.29 -2.08
C VAL A 41 -20.39 -0.09 -1.41
N HIS A 42 -20.64 -0.15 -0.10
CA HIS A 42 -20.62 -1.40 0.65
C HIS A 42 -21.66 -2.42 0.14
N GLU A 43 -22.89 -1.95 -0.12
CA GLU A 43 -23.95 -2.79 -0.68
C GLU A 43 -23.59 -3.30 -2.09
N GLY A 44 -23.00 -2.43 -2.93
CA GLY A 44 -22.51 -2.81 -4.26
C GLY A 44 -21.44 -3.90 -4.21
N LEU A 45 -20.51 -3.81 -3.25
CA LEU A 45 -19.47 -4.83 -3.04
C LEU A 45 -20.06 -6.17 -2.61
N LEU A 46 -21.00 -6.19 -1.65
CA LEU A 46 -21.64 -7.42 -1.18
C LEU A 46 -22.47 -8.13 -2.26
N LYS A 47 -23.11 -7.37 -3.15
CA LYS A 47 -23.93 -7.90 -4.24
C LYS A 47 -23.11 -8.35 -5.45
N SER A 48 -21.88 -7.84 -5.59
CA SER A 48 -21.02 -8.17 -6.72
C SER A 48 -20.60 -9.65 -6.67
N ARG A 49 -20.79 -10.37 -7.78
CA ARG A 49 -20.27 -11.73 -7.93
C ARG A 49 -18.79 -11.67 -8.29
N ARG A 50 -18.00 -12.59 -7.74
CA ARG A 50 -16.60 -12.78 -8.15
C ARG A 50 -16.53 -13.23 -9.61
N SER A 51 -15.42 -12.87 -10.26
CA SER A 51 -15.05 -13.26 -11.60
C SER A 51 -15.15 -14.80 -11.78
N PRO A 52 -15.54 -15.30 -12.97
CA PRO A 52 -15.46 -16.73 -13.29
C PRO A 52 -14.04 -17.30 -13.14
N GLU A 53 -13.02 -16.46 -13.25
CA GLU A 53 -11.62 -16.84 -13.08
C GLU A 53 -11.13 -16.72 -11.62
N ALA A 54 -12.01 -16.38 -10.69
CA ALA A 54 -11.61 -16.12 -9.33
C ALA A 54 -11.14 -17.39 -8.61
N VAL A 55 -10.07 -17.28 -7.81
CA VAL A 55 -9.41 -18.42 -7.15
C VAL A 55 -9.49 -18.32 -5.63
N ASP A 56 -9.43 -19.44 -4.91
CA ASP A 56 -9.39 -19.43 -3.46
C ASP A 56 -8.07 -18.85 -2.97
N ILE A 57 -6.95 -19.27 -3.57
CA ILE A 57 -5.62 -18.82 -3.16
C ILE A 57 -4.73 -18.48 -4.36
N MET A 58 -4.02 -17.36 -4.23
CA MET A 58 -2.97 -16.94 -5.15
C MET A 58 -1.62 -17.03 -4.43
N LEU A 59 -0.71 -17.84 -4.98
CA LEU A 59 0.64 -18.05 -4.51
C LEU A 59 1.59 -17.19 -5.34
N VAL A 60 2.27 -16.24 -4.71
CA VAL A 60 2.88 -15.11 -5.42
C VAL A 60 4.34 -14.92 -5.08
N ASN A 61 5.15 -14.88 -6.13
CA ASN A 61 6.47 -14.26 -6.14
C ASN A 61 6.30 -12.86 -6.77
N PRO A 62 6.20 -11.76 -5.99
CA PRO A 62 5.66 -10.47 -6.46
C PRO A 62 6.64 -9.71 -7.38
N PRO A 63 6.22 -8.62 -8.05
CA PRO A 63 7.13 -7.77 -8.82
C PRO A 63 8.38 -7.39 -8.02
N THR A 64 9.51 -7.21 -8.70
CA THR A 64 10.77 -6.84 -8.04
C THR A 64 10.92 -5.32 -7.91
N PRO A 65 11.71 -4.82 -6.94
CA PRO A 65 11.82 -3.38 -6.70
C PRO A 65 12.31 -2.57 -7.91
N ASP A 66 13.13 -3.20 -8.75
CA ASP A 66 13.88 -2.56 -9.84
C ASP A 66 13.69 -3.25 -11.20
N GLY A 67 12.73 -4.18 -11.32
CA GLY A 67 12.54 -5.02 -12.51
C GLY A 67 13.70 -6.00 -12.78
N GLY A 68 14.70 -6.04 -11.90
CA GLY A 68 15.80 -6.99 -11.92
C GLY A 68 15.36 -8.36 -11.41
N LEU A 69 16.24 -9.35 -11.55
CA LEU A 69 15.97 -10.70 -11.06
C LEU A 69 16.48 -10.86 -9.62
N TRP A 70 15.57 -11.30 -8.74
CA TRP A 70 15.87 -11.50 -7.32
C TRP A 70 15.66 -12.97 -6.93
N ILE A 71 16.63 -13.54 -6.24
CA ILE A 71 16.52 -14.84 -5.60
C ILE A 71 15.75 -14.62 -4.31
N ARG A 72 14.57 -15.22 -4.17
CA ARG A 72 13.70 -15.10 -2.99
C ARG A 72 13.29 -16.43 -2.37
N THR A 73 13.86 -17.53 -2.84
CA THR A 73 13.43 -18.90 -2.49
C THR A 73 14.59 -19.76 -1.97
N GLN A 74 14.31 -21.00 -1.57
CA GLN A 74 15.29 -22.02 -1.13
C GLN A 74 16.07 -21.69 0.16
N HIS A 75 15.39 -21.17 1.20
CA HIS A 75 15.97 -20.83 2.51
C HIS A 75 17.16 -19.87 2.47
N ARG A 76 17.23 -18.99 1.48
CA ARG A 76 18.25 -17.94 1.43
C ARG A 76 17.68 -16.61 1.92
N VAL A 77 18.56 -15.75 2.43
CA VAL A 77 18.22 -14.40 2.91
C VAL A 77 17.68 -13.52 1.77
N GLY A 78 17.75 -13.97 0.53
CA GLY A 78 17.37 -13.22 -0.65
C GLY A 78 18.54 -12.40 -1.18
N ARG A 79 18.62 -12.22 -2.51
CA ARG A 79 19.62 -11.34 -3.15
C ARG A 79 19.30 -11.12 -4.61
N ARG A 80 19.77 -10.02 -5.19
CA ARG A 80 19.81 -9.86 -6.64
C ARG A 80 20.76 -10.89 -7.25
N THR A 81 20.34 -11.54 -8.35
CA THR A 81 21.20 -12.50 -9.05
C THR A 81 22.33 -11.77 -9.77
N ARG A 82 23.55 -12.35 -9.80
CA ARG A 82 24.67 -11.78 -10.56
C ARG A 82 24.62 -12.23 -12.02
N GLU A 83 24.11 -13.43 -12.23
CA GLU A 83 24.10 -14.15 -13.50
C GLU A 83 22.82 -13.90 -14.32
N ASN A 84 21.92 -13.03 -13.86
CA ASN A 84 20.57 -12.86 -14.44
C ASN A 84 19.78 -14.17 -14.56
N MET A 85 19.97 -15.09 -13.60
CA MET A 85 19.28 -16.37 -13.57
C MET A 85 17.96 -16.28 -12.80
N VAL A 86 16.89 -16.82 -13.38
CA VAL A 86 15.61 -17.03 -12.69
C VAL A 86 15.71 -18.30 -11.85
N TRP A 87 15.38 -18.18 -10.56
CA TRP A 87 15.32 -19.33 -9.66
C TRP A 87 13.89 -19.87 -9.59
N PRO A 88 13.68 -21.18 -9.80
CA PRO A 88 12.35 -21.76 -9.76
C PRO A 88 11.75 -21.61 -8.37
N GLN A 89 10.46 -21.27 -8.33
CA GLN A 89 9.72 -21.07 -7.08
C GLN A 89 9.26 -22.40 -6.48
N VAL A 90 10.21 -23.22 -6.02
CA VAL A 90 9.95 -24.57 -5.52
C VAL A 90 9.01 -24.56 -4.32
N SER A 91 9.24 -23.68 -3.34
CA SER A 91 8.35 -23.60 -2.16
C SER A 91 6.92 -23.20 -2.54
N LEU A 92 6.73 -22.32 -3.53
CA LEU A 92 5.37 -21.99 -4.01
C LEU A 92 4.74 -23.17 -4.75
N ALA A 93 5.50 -23.90 -5.56
CA ALA A 93 5.02 -25.11 -6.23
C ALA A 93 4.62 -26.21 -5.23
N GLN A 94 5.40 -26.37 -4.15
CA GLN A 94 5.09 -27.30 -3.07
C GLN A 94 3.79 -26.91 -2.34
N MET A 95 3.62 -25.63 -2.00
CA MET A 95 2.36 -25.13 -1.43
C MET A 95 1.18 -25.37 -2.38
N ALA A 96 1.36 -25.15 -3.69
CA ALA A 96 0.32 -25.42 -4.68
C ALA A 96 -0.09 -26.89 -4.70
N ALA A 97 0.88 -27.80 -4.62
CA ALA A 97 0.66 -29.24 -4.61
C ALA A 97 -0.09 -29.71 -3.35
N LEU A 98 0.15 -29.10 -2.19
CA LEU A 98 -0.54 -29.41 -0.93
C LEU A 98 -2.00 -28.93 -0.92
N LEU A 99 -2.31 -27.83 -1.62
CA LEU A 99 -3.62 -27.19 -1.59
C LEU A 99 -4.56 -27.71 -2.70
N HIS A 100 -3.98 -28.22 -3.79
CA HIS A 100 -4.74 -28.82 -4.88
C HIS A 100 -5.08 -30.29 -4.57
N PRO A 101 -6.30 -30.78 -4.89
CA PRO A 101 -7.39 -30.12 -5.59
C PRO A 101 -8.42 -29.44 -4.68
N THR A 102 -8.22 -29.44 -3.36
CA THR A 102 -9.19 -28.92 -2.38
C THR A 102 -9.48 -27.43 -2.59
N TYR A 103 -8.49 -26.65 -3.00
CA TYR A 103 -8.62 -25.24 -3.31
C TYR A 103 -8.36 -24.97 -4.79
N THR A 104 -9.03 -23.94 -5.33
CA THR A 104 -8.62 -23.37 -6.62
C THR A 104 -7.37 -22.50 -6.42
N VAL A 105 -6.28 -22.87 -7.10
CA VAL A 105 -4.95 -22.27 -6.89
C VAL A 105 -4.50 -21.53 -8.16
N LYS A 106 -3.94 -20.33 -7.98
CA LYS A 106 -3.15 -19.65 -9.01
C LYS A 106 -1.74 -19.38 -8.52
N VAL A 107 -0.73 -19.86 -9.25
CA VAL A 107 0.67 -19.48 -9.03
C VAL A 107 1.01 -18.32 -9.97
N VAL A 108 1.67 -17.29 -9.44
CA VAL A 108 2.19 -16.15 -10.21
C VAL A 108 3.63 -15.88 -9.84
N ASP A 109 4.50 -15.91 -10.86
CA ASP A 109 5.91 -15.53 -10.74
C ASP A 109 6.19 -14.23 -11.51
N ALA A 110 5.89 -13.11 -10.86
CA ALA A 110 6.09 -11.78 -11.45
C ALA A 110 7.58 -11.44 -11.65
N ASN A 111 8.49 -12.09 -10.93
CA ASN A 111 9.93 -11.89 -11.11
C ASN A 111 10.43 -12.60 -12.37
N ALA A 112 10.04 -13.85 -12.59
CA ALA A 112 10.34 -14.57 -13.83
C ALA A 112 9.77 -13.85 -15.06
N GLU A 113 8.55 -13.31 -14.94
CA GLU A 113 7.87 -12.58 -16.02
C GLU A 113 8.30 -11.10 -16.14
N ARG A 114 9.17 -10.59 -15.27
CA ARG A 114 9.55 -9.16 -15.17
C ARG A 114 8.34 -8.22 -15.14
N MET A 115 7.28 -8.69 -14.49
CA MET A 115 5.99 -8.04 -14.45
C MET A 115 6.08 -6.77 -13.60
N SER A 116 5.48 -5.70 -14.12
CA SER A 116 5.34 -4.43 -13.41
C SER A 116 4.20 -4.48 -12.39
N TRP A 117 4.20 -3.53 -11.45
CA TRP A 117 3.11 -3.40 -10.48
C TRP A 117 1.72 -3.19 -11.12
N PRO A 118 1.55 -2.35 -12.15
CA PRO A 118 0.26 -2.24 -12.85
C PRO A 118 -0.22 -3.55 -13.47
N GLU A 119 0.67 -4.32 -14.09
CA GLU A 119 0.33 -5.64 -14.65
C GLU A 119 -0.08 -6.60 -13.54
N PHE A 120 0.68 -6.59 -12.44
CA PHE A 120 0.36 -7.40 -11.26
C PHE A 120 -0.99 -7.06 -10.64
N THR A 121 -1.34 -5.77 -10.54
CA THR A 121 -2.66 -5.35 -10.04
C THR A 121 -3.81 -5.85 -10.90
N LYS A 122 -3.63 -5.89 -12.23
CA LYS A 122 -4.63 -6.48 -13.13
C LYS A 122 -4.84 -7.96 -12.86
N LEU A 123 -3.78 -8.70 -12.47
CA LEU A 123 -3.94 -10.10 -12.08
C LEU A 123 -4.70 -10.26 -10.76
N LEU A 124 -4.45 -9.40 -9.78
CA LEU A 124 -5.23 -9.39 -8.55
C LEU A 124 -6.71 -9.09 -8.82
N ASP A 125 -7.02 -8.13 -9.71
CA ASP A 125 -8.38 -7.77 -10.09
C ASP A 125 -9.07 -8.89 -10.90
N LYS A 126 -8.30 -9.62 -11.69
CA LYS A 126 -8.77 -10.74 -12.51
C LYS A 126 -9.10 -11.99 -11.66
N TYR A 127 -8.16 -12.40 -10.80
CA TYR A 127 -8.26 -13.64 -10.01
C TYR A 127 -8.92 -13.44 -8.63
N GLN A 128 -9.05 -12.19 -8.17
CA GLN A 128 -9.76 -11.77 -6.96
C GLN A 128 -9.57 -12.71 -5.76
N PRO A 129 -8.33 -13.07 -5.37
CA PRO A 129 -8.10 -14.20 -4.48
C PRO A 129 -8.68 -13.98 -3.08
N LYS A 130 -9.22 -15.04 -2.45
CA LYS A 130 -9.61 -14.98 -1.02
C LYS A 130 -8.37 -14.95 -0.13
N TYR A 131 -7.34 -15.70 -0.51
CA TYR A 131 -6.07 -15.77 0.18
C TYR A 131 -4.93 -15.36 -0.76
N TYR A 132 -4.07 -14.48 -0.27
CA TYR A 132 -2.84 -14.10 -0.93
C TYR A 132 -1.67 -14.64 -0.12
N LEU A 133 -0.82 -15.48 -0.72
CA LEU A 133 0.33 -16.05 -0.04
C LEU A 133 1.61 -15.68 -0.78
N THR A 134 2.57 -15.10 -0.08
CA THR A 134 3.87 -14.72 -0.66
C THR A 134 5.06 -15.18 0.19
N GLN A 135 6.21 -15.35 -0.46
CA GLN A 135 7.47 -15.64 0.21
C GLN A 135 8.17 -14.32 0.59
N LEU A 136 8.52 -14.15 1.86
CA LEU A 136 9.22 -12.98 2.38
C LEU A 136 10.70 -13.23 2.59
N THR A 137 11.50 -12.29 2.09
CA THR A 137 12.94 -12.22 2.32
C THR A 137 13.34 -10.80 2.74
N ALA A 138 14.43 -10.66 3.49
CA ALA A 138 14.78 -9.37 4.08
C ALA A 138 15.10 -8.26 3.04
N PRO A 139 15.87 -8.52 1.96
CA PRO A 139 16.25 -7.48 0.99
C PRO A 139 15.10 -6.92 0.15
N THR A 140 13.99 -7.63 0.05
CA THR A 140 12.81 -7.19 -0.72
C THR A 140 11.60 -6.94 0.17
N LEU A 141 11.75 -6.95 1.49
CA LEU A 141 10.65 -6.92 2.45
C LEU A 141 9.63 -5.82 2.17
N GLU A 142 10.07 -4.56 2.10
CA GLU A 142 9.16 -3.42 1.89
C GLU A 142 8.41 -3.51 0.55
N ASN A 143 9.11 -3.96 -0.49
CA ASN A 143 8.52 -4.17 -1.81
C ASN A 143 7.52 -5.34 -1.81
N ASP A 144 7.83 -6.44 -1.15
CA ASP A 144 6.93 -7.58 -1.04
C ASP A 144 5.68 -7.19 -0.21
N MET A 145 5.85 -6.34 0.82
CA MET A 145 4.75 -5.77 1.60
C MET A 145 3.84 -4.86 0.79
N TYR A 146 4.32 -4.24 -0.29
CA TYR A 146 3.43 -3.52 -1.22
C TYR A 146 2.47 -4.48 -1.93
N GLY A 147 2.94 -5.68 -2.32
CA GLY A 147 2.07 -6.73 -2.86
C GLY A 147 1.02 -7.21 -1.86
N VAL A 148 1.43 -7.39 -0.60
CA VAL A 148 0.52 -7.70 0.52
C VAL A 148 -0.54 -6.61 0.69
N PHE A 149 -0.15 -5.34 0.70
CA PHE A 149 -1.09 -4.21 0.79
C PHE A 149 -2.08 -4.18 -0.38
N LEU A 150 -1.61 -4.39 -1.61
CA LEU A 150 -2.47 -4.42 -2.79
C LEU A 150 -3.49 -5.56 -2.75
N ALA A 151 -3.10 -6.74 -2.25
CA ALA A 151 -4.02 -7.85 -2.08
C ALA A 151 -5.03 -7.60 -0.94
N LYS A 152 -4.55 -7.07 0.20
CA LYS A 152 -5.38 -6.75 1.37
C LYS A 152 -6.45 -5.71 1.05
N SER A 153 -6.08 -4.65 0.33
CA SER A 153 -7.02 -3.61 -0.10
C SER A 153 -8.11 -4.13 -1.05
N ARG A 154 -7.91 -5.29 -1.67
CA ARG A 154 -8.89 -6.01 -2.50
C ARG A 154 -9.68 -7.08 -1.73
N GLY A 155 -9.53 -7.14 -0.41
CA GLY A 155 -10.27 -8.05 0.45
C GLY A 155 -9.63 -9.42 0.64
N ALA A 156 -8.42 -9.67 0.11
CA ALA A 156 -7.72 -10.92 0.37
C ALA A 156 -7.21 -10.96 1.82
N LYS A 157 -7.27 -12.16 2.43
CA LYS A 157 -6.52 -12.47 3.65
C LYS A 157 -5.08 -12.76 3.27
N THR A 158 -4.13 -12.05 3.85
CA THR A 158 -2.73 -12.09 3.43
C THR A 158 -1.89 -13.01 4.33
N ILE A 159 -1.07 -13.82 3.70
CA ILE A 159 -0.26 -14.86 4.33
C ILE A 159 1.16 -14.70 3.82
N ALA A 160 2.13 -14.84 4.71
CA ALA A 160 3.53 -14.87 4.33
C ALA A 160 4.26 -16.02 4.99
N PHE A 161 5.25 -16.56 4.30
CA PHE A 161 6.21 -17.52 4.84
C PHE A 161 7.62 -17.13 4.36
N GLY A 162 8.66 -17.76 4.89
CA GLY A 162 10.02 -17.60 4.38
C GLY A 162 11.03 -17.14 5.42
N THR A 163 12.23 -16.81 4.93
CA THR A 163 13.43 -16.62 5.75
C THR A 163 13.38 -15.38 6.62
N HIS A 164 12.61 -14.37 6.23
CA HIS A 164 12.48 -13.14 7.02
C HIS A 164 11.49 -13.31 8.18
N ILE A 165 10.30 -13.85 7.91
CA ILE A 165 9.22 -13.92 8.92
C ILE A 165 9.51 -14.96 10.02
N THR A 166 10.26 -16.01 9.69
CA THR A 166 10.58 -17.10 10.63
C THR A 166 11.35 -16.63 11.88
N PRO A 167 12.47 -15.86 11.77
CA PRO A 167 13.23 -15.44 12.94
C PRO A 167 12.65 -14.23 13.69
N ILE A 168 11.84 -13.39 13.04
CA ILE A 168 11.32 -12.13 13.62
C ILE A 168 9.81 -11.90 13.40
N PRO A 169 8.95 -12.90 13.65
CA PRO A 169 7.54 -12.87 13.22
C PRO A 169 6.76 -11.70 13.84
N VAL A 170 6.88 -11.48 15.15
CA VAL A 170 6.06 -10.52 15.88
C VAL A 170 6.37 -9.09 15.49
N GLU A 171 7.66 -8.71 15.44
CA GLU A 171 8.06 -7.33 15.12
C GLU A 171 7.85 -7.01 13.62
N THR A 172 8.04 -7.99 12.73
CA THR A 172 7.67 -7.82 11.32
C THR A 172 6.17 -7.58 11.18
N MET A 173 5.32 -8.44 11.78
CA MET A 173 3.86 -8.27 11.64
C MET A 173 3.34 -7.00 12.31
N ARG A 174 3.94 -6.57 13.44
CA ARG A 174 3.61 -5.29 14.08
C ARG A 174 3.86 -4.11 13.14
N SER A 175 4.95 -4.15 12.37
CA SER A 175 5.33 -3.08 11.44
C SER A 175 4.49 -3.09 10.15
N TYR A 176 3.94 -4.25 9.77
CA TYR A 176 3.18 -4.42 8.53
C TYR A 176 1.78 -4.98 8.79
N PRO A 177 0.82 -4.16 9.25
CA PRO A 177 -0.52 -4.61 9.62
C PRO A 177 -1.36 -5.12 8.44
N ALA A 178 -0.92 -4.86 7.20
CA ALA A 178 -1.53 -5.44 6.02
C ALA A 178 -1.26 -6.95 5.89
N LEU A 179 -0.25 -7.49 6.58
CA LEU A 179 0.05 -8.91 6.67
C LEU A 179 -0.77 -9.55 7.80
N ASP A 180 -1.74 -10.39 7.45
CA ASP A 180 -2.65 -10.99 8.44
C ASP A 180 -2.05 -12.21 9.16
N ILE A 181 -1.27 -13.04 8.45
CA ILE A 181 -0.78 -14.33 8.95
C ILE A 181 0.68 -14.51 8.54
N GLY A 182 1.56 -14.78 9.51
CA GLY A 182 2.92 -15.23 9.28
C GLY A 182 3.07 -16.72 9.60
N LEU A 183 3.56 -17.50 8.64
CA LEU A 183 3.94 -18.90 8.83
C LEU A 183 5.41 -18.95 9.24
N VAL A 184 5.68 -19.58 10.39
CA VAL A 184 7.03 -19.74 10.95
C VAL A 184 7.52 -21.15 10.64
N GLY A 185 8.68 -21.24 9.98
CA GLY A 185 9.20 -22.49 9.43
C GLY A 185 8.85 -22.68 7.96
N GLU A 186 9.26 -23.82 7.41
CA GLU A 186 8.77 -24.36 6.13
C GLU A 186 8.01 -25.66 6.39
#